data_AF-A0A7C9BJG8-F1
#
_entry.id   AF-A0A7C9BJG8-F1
#
_cell.length_a   1.000
_cell.length_b   1.000
_cell.length_c   1.000
_cell.angle_alpha   90.00
_cell.angle_beta   90.00
_cell.angle_gamma   90.00
#
_symmetry.space_group_name_H-M   'P 1'
#
loop_
_entity.id
_entity.type
_entity.pdbx_description
1 polymer ?
#
loop_
_entity_poly.entity_id
_entity_poly.type
_entity_poly.pdbx_seq_one_letter_code
_entity_poly.pdbx_strand_id
1 'polypeptide(L)'
;MCTVVSPKGEYWFSGRGVDRYNPDTKQFTTYTFENGKLPSTSFGILYFDWNGTLWAGGKEILCRYDPVKDRFEKVFDFRFNKMLQFVEQINPTHLLIGDMLNVYVLNLKKFNETGTVDIKTFNHHNGFMGMEPGQLGSYRDSKGRIWITSGSVLSVLDPKQLDLTTHPLRTMIASVNKRGVSFIRPGELVEVPEGESIINIKVETLGDDKPYNSQFSYWLEGDMDGWTDWQEQPLITLNNLSNGIHTLKVRSRSGDFNAHEASIATLRFSTKVPIWKSPDFYLYTIIAGLALLTALASLLAVGQRRKRKLLQQQNRLEERDRAMQLLQAQTIQSQMNRHFTSNTLSAIQRLALTQQGERASDNLVKMERLTRAYLDDSIFKEGEPNPFTKGILLTREIYLLKLYVELMQLQYEDRFDFVLDVPATLDTDDYKLPPFLIQPFVENAIKHGLHHRTERGLLRVEFRGKADEVLLCRIEDNGIGRVAARQIQQQMPKDHDSVSTELLKQRITLLNQLGYAIYFEITDLPQGTLVEIRVGYK
;
A
#
# COMPACT_ATOMS: atom_id res chain seq x y z
N MET A 1 66.22 15.54 25.06
CA MET A 1 66.79 16.81 25.56
C MET A 1 68.05 17.05 24.74
N CYS A 2 68.07 18.12 23.95
CA CYS A 2 69.19 18.52 23.08
C CYS A 2 69.76 19.85 23.57
N THR A 3 71.09 19.99 23.52
CA THR A 3 71.80 21.20 23.90
C THR A 3 72.68 21.67 22.76
N VAL A 4 72.64 22.96 22.44
CA VAL A 4 73.51 23.60 21.45
C VAL A 4 74.07 24.90 22.01
N VAL A 5 75.27 25.27 21.56
CA VAL A 5 75.94 26.52 21.96
C VAL A 5 75.90 27.47 20.77
N SER A 6 75.43 28.70 21.00
CA SER A 6 75.40 29.72 19.96
C SER A 6 76.81 30.17 19.60
N PRO A 7 77.03 30.76 18.41
CA PRO A 7 78.31 31.38 18.06
C PRO A 7 78.77 32.47 19.04
N LYS A 8 77.85 33.02 19.84
CA LYS A 8 78.10 34.04 20.87
C LYS A 8 78.38 33.44 22.26
N GLY A 9 78.41 32.11 22.40
CA GLY A 9 78.67 31.43 23.68
C GLY A 9 77.46 31.23 24.59
N GLU A 10 76.24 31.50 24.10
CA GLU A 10 75.01 31.24 24.85
C GLU A 10 74.59 29.77 24.73
N TYR A 11 74.09 29.18 25.81
CA TYR A 11 73.65 27.79 25.81
C TYR A 11 72.16 27.71 25.58
N TRP A 12 71.73 26.81 24.70
CA TRP A 12 70.32 26.58 24.39
C TRP A 12 69.95 25.14 24.68
N PHE A 13 68.84 24.93 25.37
CA PHE A 13 68.36 23.63 25.81
C PHE A 13 66.95 23.38 25.29
N SER A 14 66.63 22.13 24.95
CA SER A 14 65.29 21.71 24.54
C SER A 14 64.69 20.69 25.50
N GLY A 15 63.41 20.86 25.81
CA GLY A 15 62.61 20.02 26.69
C GLY A 15 61.11 20.21 26.44
N ARG A 16 60.36 20.65 27.46
CA ARG A 16 58.94 21.09 27.32
C ARG A 16 58.79 22.44 26.58
N GLY A 17 59.90 23.05 26.23
CA GLY A 17 60.06 24.30 25.50
C GLY A 17 61.52 24.44 25.11
N VAL A 18 61.98 25.67 24.97
CA VAL A 18 63.39 25.98 24.72
C VAL A 18 63.86 26.96 25.78
N ASP A 19 65.03 26.73 26.36
CA ASP A 19 65.63 27.61 27.36
C ASP A 19 66.97 28.15 26.84
N ARG A 20 67.19 29.46 26.94
CA ARG A 20 68.47 30.12 26.66
C ARG A 20 69.14 30.53 27.96
N TYR A 21 70.37 30.08 28.17
CA TYR A 21 71.22 30.48 29.28
C TYR A 21 72.36 31.36 28.79
N ASN A 22 72.48 32.55 29.37
CA ASN A 22 73.59 33.44 29.13
C ASN A 22 74.63 33.27 30.26
N PRO A 23 75.87 32.83 29.97
CA PRO A 23 76.88 32.57 30.99
C PRO A 23 77.41 33.83 31.67
N ASP A 24 77.41 34.96 30.97
CA ASP A 24 77.91 36.25 31.49
C ASP A 24 76.94 36.83 32.53
N THR A 25 75.63 36.77 32.24
CA THR A 25 74.59 37.28 33.14
C THR A 25 74.07 36.23 34.12
N LYS A 26 74.36 34.95 33.87
CA LYS A 26 73.85 33.78 34.61
C LYS A 26 72.32 33.68 34.63
N GLN A 27 71.65 34.24 33.63
CA GLN A 27 70.18 34.23 33.54
C GLN A 27 69.65 33.23 32.51
N PHE A 28 68.48 32.67 32.82
CA PHE A 28 67.70 31.86 31.88
C PHE A 28 66.59 32.70 31.25
N THR A 29 66.39 32.53 29.95
CA THR A 29 65.21 32.99 29.22
C THR A 29 64.46 31.77 28.68
N THR A 30 63.21 31.62 29.06
CA THR A 30 62.37 30.46 28.69
C THR A 30 61.42 30.82 27.56
N TYR A 31 61.36 29.96 26.56
CA TYR A 31 60.48 30.06 25.40
C TYR A 31 59.49 28.89 25.46
N THR A 32 58.19 29.19 25.52
CA THR A 32 57.11 28.18 25.62
C THR A 32 55.94 28.55 24.73
N PHE A 33 55.04 27.60 24.50
CA PHE A 33 53.75 27.88 23.87
C PHE A 33 52.91 28.85 24.70
N GLU A 34 52.90 28.66 26.02
CA GLU A 34 52.11 29.44 26.97
C GLU A 34 52.51 30.92 27.00
N ASN A 35 53.80 31.22 26.85
CA ASN A 35 54.28 32.60 26.78
C ASN A 35 54.32 33.18 25.35
N GLY A 36 53.75 32.46 24.38
CA GLY A 36 53.62 32.89 22.98
C GLY A 36 54.94 32.97 22.21
N LYS A 37 56.05 32.51 22.79
CA LYS A 37 57.37 32.56 22.14
C LYS A 37 57.73 31.29 21.37
N LEU A 38 56.98 30.20 21.53
CA LEU A 38 57.06 29.01 20.70
C LEU A 38 55.68 28.69 20.06
N PRO A 39 55.64 28.18 18.82
CA PRO A 39 54.40 27.81 18.16
C PRO A 39 53.90 26.38 18.51
N SER A 40 54.64 25.60 19.30
CA SER A 40 54.27 24.23 19.72
C SER A 40 54.74 23.93 21.15
N THR A 41 54.26 22.84 21.73
CA THR A 41 54.49 22.47 23.14
C THR A 41 55.64 21.48 23.35
N SER A 42 56.23 20.94 22.29
CA SER A 42 57.28 19.92 22.39
C SER A 42 58.34 20.12 21.32
N PHE A 43 59.59 20.32 21.77
CA PHE A 43 60.77 20.46 20.91
C PHE A 43 61.85 19.49 21.32
N GLY A 44 62.31 18.68 20.37
CA GLY A 44 63.28 17.62 20.63
C GLY A 44 64.68 17.94 20.12
N ILE A 45 64.80 18.92 19.23
CA ILE A 45 66.03 19.20 18.46
C ILE A 45 66.25 20.69 18.39
N LEU A 46 67.50 21.08 18.58
CA LEU A 46 68.02 22.41 18.31
C LEU A 46 69.22 22.27 17.37
N TYR A 47 69.34 23.20 16.42
CA TYR A 47 70.44 23.20 15.46
C TYR A 47 70.79 24.62 15.04
N PHE A 48 72.07 24.96 15.05
CA PHE A 48 72.55 26.20 14.45
C PHE A 48 73.01 25.92 13.02
N ASP A 49 72.43 26.65 12.06
CA ASP A 49 72.92 26.63 10.70
C ASP A 49 74.25 27.41 10.56
N TRP A 50 74.89 27.31 9.40
CA TRP A 50 76.18 27.94 9.11
C TRP A 50 76.12 29.47 9.11
N ASN A 51 74.92 30.06 9.03
CA ASN A 51 74.71 31.49 9.16
C ASN A 51 74.46 31.92 10.62
N GLY A 52 74.48 30.98 11.58
CA GLY A 52 74.22 31.22 12.99
C GLY A 52 72.73 31.34 13.34
N THR A 53 71.83 30.92 12.44
CA THR A 53 70.39 30.90 12.71
C THR A 53 70.05 29.66 13.53
N LEU A 54 69.28 29.85 14.61
CA LEU A 54 68.80 28.74 15.43
C LEU A 54 67.51 28.16 14.83
N TRP A 55 67.55 26.87 14.54
CA TRP A 55 66.44 26.04 14.12
C TRP A 55 65.99 25.16 15.29
N ALA A 56 64.68 25.02 15.46
CA ALA A 56 64.09 24.15 16.46
C ALA A 56 63.11 23.18 15.80
N GLY A 57 63.37 21.89 15.98
CA GLY A 57 62.51 20.81 15.52
C GLY A 57 61.55 20.38 16.61
N GLY A 58 60.25 20.58 16.35
CA GLY A 58 59.17 20.22 17.26
C GLY A 58 58.34 19.05 16.76
N LYS A 59 57.30 18.73 17.53
CA LYS A 59 56.24 17.83 17.07
C LYS A 59 55.51 18.52 15.90
N GLU A 60 55.55 17.89 14.73
CA GLU A 60 54.91 18.37 13.49
C GLU A 60 55.37 19.74 13.00
N ILE A 61 56.49 20.31 13.49
CA ILE A 61 56.86 21.68 13.12
C ILE A 61 58.36 21.90 13.05
N LEU A 62 58.80 22.66 12.05
CA LEU A 62 60.13 23.27 12.03
C LEU A 62 59.98 24.76 12.29
N CYS A 63 60.76 25.26 13.25
CA CYS A 63 60.76 26.67 13.61
C CYS A 63 62.14 27.27 13.42
N ARG A 64 62.16 28.57 13.14
CA ARG A 64 63.36 29.40 13.08
C ARG A 64 63.26 30.48 14.15
N TYR A 65 64.31 30.65 14.93
CA TYR A 65 64.38 31.73 15.91
C TYR A 65 64.56 33.08 15.22
N ASP A 66 63.69 34.04 15.54
CA ASP A 66 63.81 35.43 15.13
C ASP A 66 64.46 36.23 16.29
N PRO A 67 65.72 36.67 16.15
CA PRO A 67 66.42 37.41 17.20
C PRO A 67 65.88 38.82 17.40
N VAL A 68 65.18 39.41 16.42
CA VAL A 68 64.59 40.76 16.53
C VAL A 68 63.32 40.70 17.36
N LYS A 69 62.49 39.67 17.15
CA LYS A 69 61.22 39.48 17.88
C LYS A 69 61.38 38.65 19.17
N ASP A 70 62.56 38.09 19.43
CA ASP A 70 62.86 37.20 20.55
C ASP A 70 61.83 36.06 20.69
N ARG A 71 61.52 35.42 19.57
CA ARG A 71 60.56 34.30 19.50
C ARG A 71 60.89 33.35 18.36
N PHE A 72 60.36 32.14 18.41
CA PHE A 72 60.42 31.21 17.30
C PHE A 72 59.26 31.44 16.35
N GLU A 73 59.60 31.58 15.07
CA GLU A 73 58.64 31.66 14.00
C GLU A 73 58.54 30.31 13.30
N LYS A 74 57.31 29.90 13.06
CA LYS A 74 57.00 28.70 12.31
C LYS A 74 57.50 28.86 10.88
N VAL A 75 58.31 27.91 10.42
CA VAL A 75 58.75 27.82 9.02
C VAL A 75 57.76 26.97 8.25
N PHE A 76 57.42 25.78 8.77
CA PHE A 76 56.39 24.92 8.19
C PHE A 76 55.93 23.82 9.16
N ASP A 77 54.74 23.27 8.88
CA ASP A 77 54.23 22.08 9.56
C ASP A 77 54.48 20.82 8.74
N PHE A 78 54.87 19.75 9.43
CA PHE A 78 54.81 18.39 8.91
C PHE A 78 53.42 17.85 9.21
N ARG A 79 52.75 17.28 8.20
CA ARG A 79 51.51 16.55 8.44
C ARG A 79 51.81 15.20 9.09
N PHE A 80 50.83 14.63 9.81
CA PHE A 80 50.82 13.26 10.34
C PHE A 80 51.60 12.97 11.64
N ASN A 81 51.60 13.88 12.60
CA ASN A 81 51.94 13.60 13.99
C ASN A 81 53.38 13.10 14.21
N LYS A 82 54.30 13.54 13.35
CA LYS A 82 55.69 13.07 13.36
C LYS A 82 56.57 14.00 14.18
N MET A 83 57.41 13.42 15.02
CA MET A 83 58.48 14.15 15.70
C MET A 83 59.70 14.18 14.78
N LEU A 84 60.26 15.37 14.59
CA LEU A 84 61.56 15.49 13.94
C LEU A 84 62.63 14.76 14.75
N GLN A 85 63.55 14.13 14.04
CA GLN A 85 64.63 13.31 14.57
C GLN A 85 65.99 13.99 14.43
N PHE A 86 66.26 14.68 13.33
CA PHE A 86 67.46 15.50 13.20
C PHE A 86 67.25 16.67 12.23
N VAL A 87 68.14 17.66 12.33
CA VAL A 87 68.27 18.78 11.41
C VAL A 87 69.77 18.98 11.16
N GLU A 88 70.20 19.05 9.90
CA GLU A 88 71.60 19.18 9.51
C GLU A 88 71.73 19.94 8.18
N GLN A 89 72.51 21.02 8.14
CA GLN A 89 72.70 21.80 6.91
C GLN A 89 73.70 21.12 5.98
N ILE A 90 73.29 20.75 4.76
CA ILE A 90 74.13 19.95 3.85
C ILE A 90 75.04 20.79 2.97
N ASN A 91 74.60 22.00 2.63
CA ASN A 91 75.31 23.01 1.85
C ASN A 91 74.73 24.41 2.18
N PRO A 92 75.28 25.52 1.68
CA PRO A 92 74.82 26.86 2.04
C PRO A 92 73.35 27.14 1.70
N THR A 93 72.74 26.34 0.82
CA THR A 93 71.39 26.57 0.29
C THR A 93 70.38 25.49 0.70
N HIS A 94 70.78 24.43 1.41
CA HIS A 94 69.88 23.31 1.73
C HIS A 94 70.05 22.77 3.16
N LEU A 95 68.90 22.41 3.76
CA LEU A 95 68.80 21.80 5.08
C LEU A 95 68.24 20.38 4.95
N LEU A 96 68.92 19.40 5.54
CA LEU A 96 68.42 18.04 5.70
C LEU A 96 67.65 17.93 7.01
N ILE A 97 66.47 17.34 6.96
CA ILE A 97 65.58 17.20 8.10
C ILE A 97 65.08 15.76 8.12
N GLY A 98 65.25 15.04 9.22
CA GLY A 98 64.69 13.69 9.37
C GLY A 98 63.47 13.68 10.27
N ASP A 99 62.43 12.93 9.91
CA ASP A 99 61.40 12.47 10.84
C ASP A 99 61.53 10.95 11.08
N MET A 100 60.53 10.27 11.66
CA MET A 100 60.57 8.82 11.91
C MET A 100 60.52 7.94 10.65
N LEU A 101 60.07 8.47 9.50
CA LEU A 101 59.79 7.70 8.28
C LEU A 101 60.47 8.28 7.02
N ASN A 102 60.77 9.57 7.03
CA ASN A 102 61.23 10.34 5.88
C ASN A 102 62.47 11.17 6.24
N VAL A 103 63.28 11.44 5.23
CA VAL A 103 64.36 12.43 5.21
C VAL A 103 64.01 13.48 4.15
N TYR A 104 63.95 14.73 4.55
CA TYR A 104 63.57 15.86 3.72
C TYR A 104 64.78 16.74 3.42
N VAL A 105 64.81 17.33 2.22
CA VAL A 105 65.79 18.35 1.83
C VAL A 105 65.04 19.64 1.54
N LEU A 106 65.17 20.62 2.43
CA LEU A 106 64.59 21.95 2.31
C LEU A 106 65.53 22.89 1.57
N ASN A 107 65.03 23.61 0.56
CA ASN A 107 65.73 24.68 -0.14
C ASN A 107 65.69 25.98 0.67
N LEU A 108 66.73 26.20 1.48
CA LEU A 108 66.91 27.40 2.30
C LEU A 108 67.01 28.67 1.47
N LYS A 109 67.64 28.63 0.30
CA LYS A 109 67.79 29.81 -0.55
C LYS A 109 66.43 30.33 -0.99
N LYS A 110 65.60 29.47 -1.57
CA LYS A 110 64.25 29.81 -2.03
C LYS A 110 63.36 30.27 -0.87
N PHE A 111 63.45 29.60 0.29
CA PHE A 111 62.73 30.02 1.49
C PHE A 111 63.15 31.41 1.97
N ASN A 112 64.45 31.71 2.03
CA ASN A 112 64.93 33.00 2.49
C ASN A 112 64.63 34.13 1.50
N GLU A 113 64.65 33.87 0.19
CA GLU A 113 64.38 34.86 -0.86
C GLU A 113 62.89 35.15 -1.05
N THR A 114 62.03 34.14 -0.96
CA THR A 114 60.61 34.25 -1.35
C THR A 114 59.61 33.93 -0.23
N GLY A 115 60.07 33.40 0.90
CA GLY A 115 59.22 32.82 1.94
C GLY A 115 58.56 31.48 1.54
N THR A 116 58.78 31.00 0.31
CA THR A 116 58.19 29.76 -0.18
C THR A 116 59.02 28.56 0.27
N VAL A 117 58.36 27.61 0.93
CA VAL A 117 58.96 26.34 1.33
C VAL A 117 59.00 25.41 0.12
N ASP A 118 60.14 24.76 -0.10
CA ASP A 118 60.41 23.89 -1.24
C ASP A 118 61.24 22.72 -0.73
N ILE A 119 60.63 21.54 -0.71
CA ILE A 119 61.14 20.36 -0.01
C ILE A 119 61.09 19.18 -0.96
N LYS A 120 62.18 18.39 -0.98
CA LYS A 120 62.22 17.06 -1.61
C LYS A 120 62.27 15.98 -0.53
N THR A 121 61.52 14.90 -0.71
CA THR A 121 61.37 13.82 0.28
C THR A 121 62.10 12.55 -0.15
N PHE A 122 62.80 11.92 0.78
CA PHE A 122 63.49 10.64 0.63
C PHE A 122 63.02 9.66 1.72
N ASN A 123 62.75 8.42 1.35
CA ASN A 123 62.34 7.32 2.22
C ASN A 123 62.66 5.98 1.53
N HIS A 124 62.22 4.87 2.11
CA HIS A 124 62.51 3.53 1.64
C HIS A 124 61.99 3.22 0.22
N HIS A 125 61.11 4.06 -0.34
CA HIS A 125 60.62 3.93 -1.70
C HIS A 125 61.46 4.67 -2.75
N ASN A 126 62.20 5.71 -2.37
CA ASN A 126 62.80 6.65 -3.32
C ASN A 126 64.22 7.12 -2.97
N GLY A 127 64.96 6.37 -2.13
CA GLY A 127 66.41 6.52 -2.01
C GLY A 127 66.99 6.49 -0.59
N PHE A 128 66.15 6.44 0.45
CA PHE A 128 66.62 6.30 1.83
C PHE A 128 66.14 4.98 2.47
N MET A 129 67.04 4.00 2.58
CA MET A 129 66.69 2.65 3.06
C MET A 129 66.55 2.53 4.59
N GLY A 130 66.82 3.60 5.33
CA GLY A 130 66.70 3.62 6.79
C GLY A 130 65.25 3.64 7.26
N MET A 131 64.96 2.91 8.33
CA MET A 131 63.69 2.99 9.06
C MET A 131 63.96 3.62 10.42
N GLU A 132 63.10 4.55 10.83
CA GLU A 132 63.26 5.28 12.11
C GLU A 132 64.64 5.95 12.22
N PRO A 133 64.90 7.02 11.44
CA PRO A 133 66.07 7.84 11.64
C PRO A 133 66.26 8.20 13.13
N GLY A 134 67.49 8.05 13.62
CA GLY A 134 67.78 8.25 15.03
C GLY A 134 67.61 9.70 15.47
N GLN A 135 67.20 9.91 16.72
CA GLN A 135 67.19 11.24 17.32
C GLN A 135 68.62 11.78 17.41
N LEU A 136 68.86 12.98 16.86
CA LEU A 136 70.18 13.57 16.63
C LEU A 136 71.11 12.61 15.84
N GLY A 137 70.53 11.77 14.99
CA GLY A 137 71.19 10.67 14.28
C GLY A 137 71.96 11.08 13.04
N SER A 138 72.23 12.37 12.82
CA SER A 138 73.00 12.87 11.68
C SER A 138 74.40 13.30 12.10
N TYR A 139 75.43 12.89 11.37
CA TYR A 139 76.81 13.30 11.60
C TYR A 139 77.56 13.60 10.30
N ARG A 140 78.23 14.75 10.23
CA ARG A 140 79.08 15.12 9.10
C ARG A 140 80.52 14.69 9.32
N ASP A 141 81.06 13.92 8.39
CA ASP A 141 82.48 13.54 8.42
C ASP A 141 83.39 14.61 7.80
N SER A 142 84.71 14.42 7.93
CA SER A 142 85.73 15.34 7.42
C SER A 142 85.75 15.49 5.90
N LYS A 143 85.10 14.58 5.15
CA LYS A 143 84.95 14.65 3.69
C LYS A 143 83.67 15.38 3.27
N GLY A 144 82.86 15.81 4.25
CA GLY A 144 81.57 16.47 4.02
C GLY A 144 80.42 15.52 3.73
N ARG A 145 80.59 14.20 3.94
CA ARG A 145 79.51 13.22 3.82
C ARG A 145 78.70 13.21 5.11
N ILE A 146 77.41 12.92 4.99
CA ILE A 146 76.46 12.91 6.11
C ILE A 146 76.07 11.46 6.39
N TRP A 147 76.40 11.01 7.59
CA TRP A 147 76.00 9.72 8.12
C TRP A 147 74.67 9.89 8.84
N ILE A 148 73.71 9.04 8.51
CA ILE A 148 72.37 9.05 9.09
C ILE A 148 72.15 7.69 9.75
N THR A 149 72.05 7.66 11.07
CA THR A 149 71.69 6.48 11.83
C THR A 149 70.20 6.22 11.71
N SER A 150 69.82 4.94 11.67
CA SER A 150 68.43 4.52 11.71
C SER A 150 68.33 3.19 12.46
N GLY A 151 67.13 2.77 12.83
CA GLY A 151 66.90 1.49 13.50
C GLY A 151 67.26 0.26 12.66
N SER A 152 67.32 0.40 11.33
CA SER A 152 67.57 -0.72 10.40
C SER A 152 68.95 -0.72 9.76
N VAL A 153 69.42 0.44 9.27
CA VAL A 153 70.68 0.56 8.53
C VAL A 153 71.41 1.87 8.85
N LEU A 154 72.73 1.88 8.68
CA LEU A 154 73.52 3.09 8.67
C LEU A 154 73.62 3.61 7.22
N SER A 155 73.02 4.78 6.96
CA SER A 155 73.02 5.39 5.63
C SER A 155 74.10 6.46 5.51
N VAL A 156 74.72 6.58 4.35
CA VAL A 156 75.67 7.67 4.04
C VAL A 156 75.17 8.45 2.83
N LEU A 157 75.09 9.77 2.98
CA LEU A 157 74.70 10.72 1.95
C LEU A 157 75.92 11.55 1.56
N ASP A 158 76.24 11.60 0.26
CA ASP A 158 77.16 12.59 -0.31
C ASP A 158 76.35 13.76 -0.86
N PRO A 159 76.37 14.95 -0.24
CA PRO A 159 75.61 16.11 -0.71
C PRO A 159 75.93 16.53 -2.15
N LYS A 160 77.11 16.18 -2.68
CA LYS A 160 77.51 16.51 -4.06
C LYS A 160 76.85 15.63 -5.11
N GLN A 161 76.39 14.45 -4.73
CA GLN A 161 75.75 13.47 -5.63
C GLN A 161 74.22 13.49 -5.50
N LEU A 162 73.68 14.39 -4.69
CA LEU A 162 72.27 14.46 -4.41
C LEU A 162 71.52 15.08 -5.58
N ASP A 163 70.71 14.27 -6.26
CA ASP A 163 69.77 14.76 -7.27
C ASP A 163 68.55 15.38 -6.59
N LEU A 164 68.35 16.68 -6.80
CA LEU A 164 67.21 17.43 -6.27
C LEU A 164 66.16 17.76 -7.34
N THR A 165 66.28 17.22 -8.55
CA THR A 165 65.24 17.35 -9.58
C THR A 165 63.96 16.66 -9.12
N THR A 166 62.81 17.31 -9.31
CA THR A 166 61.50 16.77 -8.96
C THR A 166 60.75 16.37 -10.23
N HIS A 167 60.20 15.16 -10.21
CA HIS A 167 59.36 14.64 -11.28
C HIS A 167 57.90 14.60 -10.82
N PRO A 168 56.94 14.91 -11.71
CA PRO A 168 55.53 14.90 -11.33
C PRO A 168 55.09 13.50 -10.92
N LEU A 169 54.34 13.42 -9.82
CA LEU A 169 53.74 12.18 -9.37
C LEU A 169 52.78 11.63 -10.44
N ARG A 170 52.77 10.31 -10.60
CA ARG A 170 51.85 9.59 -11.48
C ARG A 170 50.97 8.67 -10.66
N THR A 171 49.66 8.86 -10.77
CA THR A 171 48.69 7.91 -10.21
C THR A 171 48.59 6.72 -11.15
N MET A 172 48.61 5.51 -10.60
CA MET A 172 48.43 4.27 -11.34
C MET A 172 47.44 3.36 -10.63
N ILE A 173 46.67 2.62 -11.41
CA ILE A 173 45.78 1.58 -10.90
C ILE A 173 46.54 0.27 -10.99
N ALA A 174 46.89 -0.29 -9.83
CA ALA A 174 47.75 -1.45 -9.71
C ALA A 174 46.98 -2.76 -9.92
N SER A 175 45.76 -2.86 -9.40
CA SER A 175 44.93 -4.06 -9.56
C SER A 175 43.44 -3.78 -9.45
N VAL A 176 42.62 -4.59 -10.11
CA VAL A 176 41.16 -4.67 -9.93
C VAL A 176 40.84 -6.09 -9.47
N ASN A 177 40.14 -6.23 -8.34
CA ASN A 177 39.78 -7.52 -7.71
C ASN A 177 40.97 -8.50 -7.61
N LYS A 178 42.11 -7.98 -7.12
CA LYS A 178 43.40 -8.70 -6.97
C LYS A 178 44.08 -9.12 -8.27
N ARG A 179 43.48 -8.86 -9.43
CA ARG A 179 44.11 -9.05 -10.75
C ARG A 179 44.96 -7.83 -11.07
N GLY A 180 46.27 -8.01 -11.23
CA GLY A 180 47.19 -6.95 -11.62
C GLY A 180 46.81 -6.34 -12.98
N VAL A 181 46.91 -5.02 -13.09
CA VAL A 181 46.41 -4.22 -14.24
C VAL A 181 47.55 -3.65 -15.10
N SER A 182 48.79 -4.13 -14.91
CA SER A 182 50.03 -3.60 -15.54
C SER A 182 50.03 -3.41 -17.06
N PHE A 183 49.03 -3.91 -17.80
CA PHE A 183 48.96 -3.86 -19.26
C PHE A 183 47.74 -3.12 -19.83
N ILE A 184 46.82 -2.63 -18.99
CA ILE A 184 45.59 -2.00 -19.48
C ILE A 184 45.93 -0.59 -19.96
N ARG A 185 45.77 -0.35 -21.27
CA ARG A 185 46.01 0.97 -21.84
C ARG A 185 45.00 1.95 -21.25
N PRO A 186 45.36 3.23 -21.04
CA PRO A 186 44.39 4.25 -20.65
C PRO A 186 43.15 4.19 -21.55
N GLY A 187 41.98 3.90 -20.97
CA GLY A 187 40.70 3.81 -21.70
C GLY A 187 40.28 2.41 -22.19
N GLU A 188 41.09 1.37 -21.99
CA GLU A 188 40.72 -0.02 -22.26
C GLU A 188 39.66 -0.50 -21.25
N LEU A 189 38.66 -1.23 -21.76
CA LEU A 189 37.51 -1.68 -20.98
C LEU A 189 37.87 -2.96 -20.24
N VAL A 190 37.82 -2.92 -18.91
CA VAL A 190 38.04 -4.08 -18.04
C VAL A 190 36.71 -4.76 -17.77
N GLU A 191 36.58 -6.01 -18.21
CA GLU A 191 35.43 -6.83 -17.83
C GLU A 191 35.61 -7.35 -16.41
N VAL A 192 34.64 -7.03 -15.55
CA VAL A 192 34.57 -7.54 -14.18
C VAL A 192 33.83 -8.88 -14.21
N PRO A 193 34.33 -9.95 -13.56
CA PRO A 193 33.65 -11.23 -13.52
C PRO A 193 32.19 -11.13 -13.03
N GLU A 194 31.31 -11.92 -13.64
CA GLU A 194 29.89 -11.93 -13.34
C GLU A 194 29.61 -12.34 -11.88
N GLY A 195 28.75 -11.59 -11.18
CA GLY A 195 28.33 -11.89 -9.80
C GLY A 195 29.09 -11.14 -8.69
N GLU A 196 30.22 -10.49 -8.99
CA GLU A 196 30.92 -9.63 -8.03
C GLU A 196 30.21 -8.28 -7.89
N SER A 197 29.51 -8.06 -6.78
CA SER A 197 28.85 -6.78 -6.47
C SER A 197 29.77 -5.76 -5.80
N ILE A 198 31.02 -6.15 -5.54
CA ILE A 198 32.04 -5.35 -4.88
C ILE A 198 33.27 -5.32 -5.77
N ILE A 199 33.74 -4.13 -6.11
CA ILE A 199 34.97 -3.96 -6.88
C ILE A 199 36.02 -3.30 -5.99
N ASN A 200 37.14 -3.99 -5.83
CA ASN A 200 38.29 -3.57 -5.06
C ASN A 200 39.40 -3.13 -6.01
N ILE A 201 39.73 -1.85 -5.97
CA ILE A 201 40.68 -1.22 -6.88
C ILE A 201 41.87 -0.75 -6.05
N LYS A 202 43.02 -1.36 -6.29
CA LYS A 202 44.27 -0.95 -5.65
C LYS A 202 44.92 0.15 -6.47
N VAL A 203 45.28 1.24 -5.82
CA VAL A 203 45.89 2.42 -6.43
C VAL A 203 47.28 2.60 -5.87
N GLU A 204 48.21 3.00 -6.73
CA GLU A 204 49.59 3.29 -6.35
C GLU A 204 50.02 4.62 -6.95
N THR A 205 50.78 5.40 -6.17
CA THR A 205 51.48 6.58 -6.66
C THR A 205 52.91 6.18 -6.99
N LEU A 206 53.39 6.61 -8.16
CA LEU A 206 54.77 6.47 -8.60
C LEU A 206 55.40 7.85 -8.76
N GLY A 207 56.68 7.97 -8.43
CA GLY A 207 57.47 9.17 -8.61
C GLY A 207 58.59 9.25 -7.58
N ASP A 208 59.63 10.00 -7.93
CA ASP A 208 60.86 10.09 -7.13
C ASP A 208 60.70 10.96 -5.89
N ASP A 209 59.62 11.73 -5.80
CA ASP A 209 59.26 12.54 -4.63
C ASP A 209 58.04 11.95 -3.88
N LYS A 210 57.84 10.63 -3.99
CA LYS A 210 56.74 9.94 -3.32
C LYS A 210 56.97 9.96 -1.80
N PRO A 211 56.11 10.62 -1.00
CA PRO A 211 56.17 10.51 0.45
C PRO A 211 55.73 9.12 0.92
N TYR A 212 56.15 8.74 2.13
CA TYR A 212 55.80 7.45 2.73
C TYR A 212 54.28 7.21 2.73
N ASN A 213 53.49 8.25 3.02
CA ASN A 213 52.04 8.21 2.95
C ASN A 213 51.55 8.98 1.72
N SER A 214 50.85 8.30 0.81
CA SER A 214 50.13 8.94 -0.32
C SER A 214 48.64 9.02 0.01
N GLN A 215 47.99 10.09 -0.44
CA GLN A 215 46.54 10.22 -0.32
C GLN A 215 45.88 10.09 -1.68
N PHE A 216 44.69 9.52 -1.69
CA PHE A 216 43.92 9.19 -2.88
C PHE A 216 42.53 9.81 -2.79
N SER A 217 42.02 10.25 -3.93
CA SER A 217 40.66 10.72 -4.11
C SER A 217 40.17 10.16 -5.44
N TYR A 218 38.91 9.74 -5.48
CA TYR A 218 38.35 9.13 -6.68
C TYR A 218 36.98 9.71 -7.00
N TRP A 219 36.57 9.54 -8.25
CA TRP A 219 35.30 9.98 -8.76
C TRP A 219 34.79 8.97 -9.79
N LEU A 220 33.58 8.47 -9.57
CA LEU A 220 32.88 7.59 -10.49
C LEU A 220 31.90 8.42 -11.32
N GLU A 221 32.21 8.60 -12.61
CA GLU A 221 31.36 9.41 -13.49
C GLU A 221 29.96 8.81 -13.65
N GLY A 222 28.92 9.63 -13.51
CA GLY A 222 27.52 9.23 -13.65
C GLY A 222 26.87 8.70 -12.36
N ASP A 223 27.64 8.04 -11.49
CA ASP A 223 27.16 7.50 -10.21
C ASP A 223 27.47 8.42 -9.00
N MET A 224 28.40 9.38 -9.13
CA MET A 224 28.81 10.30 -8.06
C MET A 224 28.81 11.76 -8.52
N ASP A 225 28.46 12.67 -7.61
CA ASP A 225 28.41 14.13 -7.86
C ASP A 225 29.80 14.79 -7.99
N GLY A 226 30.86 14.12 -7.55
CA GLY A 226 32.22 14.64 -7.63
C GLY A 226 33.27 13.77 -6.94
N TRP A 227 34.45 14.36 -6.72
CA TRP A 227 35.57 13.71 -6.03
C TRP A 227 35.26 13.43 -4.56
N THR A 228 35.62 12.24 -4.08
CA THR A 228 35.59 11.90 -2.66
C THR A 228 36.60 12.72 -1.86
N ASP A 229 36.41 12.75 -0.54
CA ASP A 229 37.43 13.17 0.39
C ASP A 229 38.72 12.35 0.22
N TRP A 230 39.84 12.97 0.60
CA TRP A 230 41.15 12.36 0.50
C TRP A 230 41.32 11.27 1.57
N GLN A 231 41.71 10.07 1.14
CA GLN A 231 41.96 8.91 2.00
C GLN A 231 43.40 8.39 1.85
N GLU A 232 43.96 7.81 2.91
CA GLU A 232 45.31 7.23 2.88
C GLU A 232 45.34 5.77 2.42
N GLN A 233 44.19 5.09 2.48
CA GLN A 233 44.12 3.70 2.06
C GLN A 233 44.29 3.60 0.53
N PRO A 234 45.25 2.81 0.03
CA PRO A 234 45.48 2.60 -1.40
C PRO A 234 44.44 1.63 -2.01
N LEU A 235 43.29 1.45 -1.35
CA LEU A 235 42.23 0.55 -1.76
C LEU A 235 40.91 1.33 -1.87
N ILE A 236 40.33 1.30 -3.06
CA ILE A 236 39.00 1.86 -3.34
C ILE A 236 38.03 0.69 -3.44
N THR A 237 36.97 0.73 -2.64
CA THR A 237 35.91 -0.28 -2.67
C THR A 237 34.63 0.35 -3.21
N LEU A 238 34.24 -0.06 -4.41
CA LEU A 238 33.00 0.35 -5.04
C LEU A 238 31.92 -0.71 -4.78
N ASN A 239 30.75 -0.25 -4.30
CA ASN A 239 29.60 -1.09 -3.97
C ASN A 239 28.36 -0.58 -4.72
N ASN A 240 27.35 -1.44 -4.89
CA ASN A 240 26.04 -1.09 -5.46
C ASN A 240 26.10 -0.41 -6.83
N LEU A 241 27.05 -0.83 -7.67
CA LEU A 241 27.22 -0.31 -9.02
C LEU A 241 26.02 -0.67 -9.90
N SER A 242 25.58 0.28 -10.71
CA SER A 242 24.54 0.06 -11.71
C SER A 242 25.06 -0.84 -12.84
N ASN A 243 24.16 -1.40 -13.66
CA ASN A 243 24.54 -2.16 -14.85
C ASN A 243 25.00 -1.20 -15.94
N GLY A 244 26.20 -1.44 -16.49
CA GLY A 244 26.68 -0.62 -17.60
C GLY A 244 28.20 -0.53 -17.67
N ILE A 245 28.64 0.53 -18.35
CA ILE A 245 30.05 0.91 -18.47
C ILE A 245 30.28 2.09 -17.54
N HIS A 246 31.25 1.91 -16.65
CA HIS A 246 31.63 2.86 -15.63
C HIS A 246 33.00 3.44 -15.92
N THR A 247 33.17 4.73 -15.64
CA THR A 247 34.47 5.42 -15.75
C THR A 247 34.89 5.90 -14.37
N LEU A 248 35.90 5.25 -13.80
CA LEU A 248 36.52 5.68 -12.56
C LEU A 248 37.72 6.57 -12.86
N LYS A 249 37.73 7.76 -12.28
CA LYS A 249 38.87 8.66 -12.23
C LYS A 249 39.49 8.62 -10.85
N VAL A 250 40.81 8.49 -10.79
CA VAL A 250 41.56 8.44 -9.53
C VAL A 250 42.71 9.43 -9.62
N ARG A 251 42.88 10.23 -8.58
CA ARG A 251 44.04 11.09 -8.40
C ARG A 251 44.71 10.77 -7.09
N SER A 252 46.01 11.00 -7.05
CA SER A 252 46.80 10.91 -5.84
C SER A 252 47.51 12.22 -5.59
N ARG A 253 47.90 12.45 -4.34
CA ARG A 253 48.76 13.55 -3.95
C ARG A 253 49.80 13.04 -2.96
N SER A 254 50.92 13.75 -2.88
CA SER A 254 51.79 13.63 -1.73
C SER A 254 50.97 13.89 -0.45
N GLY A 255 51.07 13.00 0.54
CA GLY A 255 50.52 13.29 1.87
C GLY A 255 51.25 14.47 2.54
N ASP A 256 52.51 14.70 2.16
CA ASP A 256 53.39 15.70 2.75
C ASP A 256 53.27 17.08 2.04
N PHE A 257 54.13 18.03 2.45
CA PHE A 257 54.05 19.44 2.07
C PHE A 257 54.17 19.68 0.55
N ASN A 258 53.44 20.67 0.02
CA ASN A 258 53.14 20.87 -1.41
C ASN A 258 52.49 19.63 -2.03
N ALA A 259 51.18 19.48 -1.79
CA ALA A 259 50.34 18.48 -2.43
C ALA A 259 50.34 18.68 -3.95
N HIS A 260 51.38 18.18 -4.61
CA HIS A 260 51.43 18.08 -6.05
C HIS A 260 50.44 17.00 -6.43
N GLU A 261 49.30 17.43 -6.97
CA GLU A 261 48.34 16.49 -7.52
C GLU A 261 49.03 15.74 -8.67
N ALA A 262 49.08 14.44 -8.51
CA ALA A 262 49.54 13.54 -9.53
C ALA A 262 48.57 13.56 -10.72
N SER A 263 49.04 13.10 -11.87
CA SER A 263 48.16 12.87 -13.03
C SER A 263 46.98 11.95 -12.68
N ILE A 264 45.82 12.23 -13.29
CA ILE A 264 44.59 11.45 -13.10
C ILE A 264 44.74 10.12 -13.85
N ALA A 265 44.57 9.01 -13.12
CA ALA A 265 44.38 7.68 -13.70
C ALA A 265 42.91 7.47 -14.04
N THR A 266 42.62 6.89 -15.20
CA THR A 266 41.24 6.58 -15.62
C THR A 266 41.11 5.10 -15.93
N LEU A 267 40.08 4.46 -15.37
CA LEU A 267 39.72 3.06 -15.58
C LEU A 267 38.29 2.99 -16.08
N ARG A 268 38.08 2.29 -17.21
CA ARG A 268 36.75 1.96 -17.71
C ARG A 268 36.50 0.49 -17.40
N PHE A 269 35.38 0.17 -16.77
CA PHE A 269 35.02 -1.22 -16.49
C PHE A 269 33.53 -1.47 -16.74
N SER A 270 33.18 -2.71 -17.10
CA SER A 270 31.79 -3.10 -17.29
C SER A 270 31.32 -4.02 -16.18
N THR A 271 30.15 -3.70 -15.62
CA THR A 271 29.45 -4.51 -14.64
C THR A 271 28.25 -5.19 -15.27
N LYS A 272 28.22 -6.53 -15.15
CA LYS A 272 27.02 -7.36 -15.38
C LYS A 272 26.52 -7.85 -14.02
N VAL A 273 25.72 -7.01 -13.38
CA VAL A 273 24.97 -7.32 -12.16
C VAL A 273 23.72 -8.11 -12.54
N PRO A 274 23.48 -9.27 -11.90
CA PRO A 274 22.26 -10.04 -12.12
C PRO A 274 21.00 -9.23 -11.81
N ILE A 275 19.94 -9.46 -12.58
CA ILE A 275 18.70 -8.66 -12.56
C ILE A 275 18.13 -8.53 -11.13
N TRP A 276 18.22 -9.57 -10.31
CA TRP A 276 17.67 -9.55 -8.93
C TRP A 276 18.43 -8.66 -7.92
N LYS A 277 19.62 -8.16 -8.29
CA LYS A 277 20.40 -7.22 -7.47
C LYS A 277 20.24 -5.76 -7.93
N SER A 278 19.59 -5.50 -9.06
CA SER A 278 19.38 -4.12 -9.52
C SER A 278 18.32 -3.41 -8.65
N PRO A 279 18.44 -2.11 -8.40
CA PRO A 279 17.42 -1.33 -7.71
C PRO A 279 16.04 -1.45 -8.38
N ASP A 280 16.01 -1.52 -9.70
CA ASP A 280 14.77 -1.61 -10.50
C ASP A 280 13.98 -2.90 -10.22
N PHE A 281 14.66 -4.00 -9.87
CA PHE A 281 13.99 -5.26 -9.53
C PHE A 281 13.10 -5.12 -8.30
N TYR A 282 13.51 -4.33 -7.30
CA TYR A 282 12.67 -4.06 -6.12
C TYR A 282 11.42 -3.26 -6.50
N LEU A 283 11.53 -2.30 -7.42
CA LEU A 283 10.37 -1.57 -7.92
C LEU A 283 9.39 -2.49 -8.66
N TYR A 284 9.88 -3.34 -9.56
CA TYR A 284 9.03 -4.27 -10.31
C TYR A 284 8.36 -5.32 -9.42
N THR A 285 9.06 -5.84 -8.41
CA THR A 285 8.49 -6.79 -7.46
C THR A 285 7.40 -6.16 -6.58
N ILE A 286 7.56 -4.90 -6.17
CA ILE A 286 6.51 -4.15 -5.47
C ILE A 286 5.28 -3.96 -6.36
N ILE A 287 5.47 -3.55 -7.62
CA ILE A 287 4.36 -3.37 -8.58
C ILE A 287 3.62 -4.70 -8.81
N ALA A 288 4.35 -5.79 -9.01
CA ALA A 288 3.77 -7.13 -9.19
C ALA A 288 3.00 -7.59 -7.94
N GLY A 289 3.55 -7.33 -6.75
CA GLY A 289 2.88 -7.61 -5.48
C GLY A 289 1.57 -6.82 -5.32
N LEU A 290 1.57 -5.53 -5.67
CA LEU A 290 0.36 -4.69 -5.63
C LEU A 290 -0.70 -5.17 -6.63
N ALA A 291 -0.28 -5.56 -7.84
CA ALA A 291 -1.16 -6.13 -8.85
C ALA A 291 -1.80 -7.45 -8.38
N LEU A 292 -1.05 -8.30 -7.67
CA LEU A 292 -1.55 -9.56 -7.14
C LEU A 292 -2.53 -9.35 -5.98
N LEU A 293 -2.25 -8.40 -5.09
CA LEU A 293 -3.16 -8.02 -4.00
C LEU A 293 -4.47 -7.43 -4.51
N THR A 294 -4.42 -6.55 -5.51
CA THR A 294 -5.61 -5.96 -6.14
C THR A 294 -6.43 -7.03 -6.88
N ALA A 295 -5.79 -7.96 -7.59
CA ALA A 295 -6.47 -9.10 -8.21
C ALA A 295 -7.18 -9.98 -7.17
N LEU A 296 -6.50 -10.32 -6.06
CA LEU A 296 -7.09 -11.10 -4.97
C LEU A 296 -8.29 -10.39 -4.33
N ALA A 297 -8.18 -9.09 -4.04
CA ALA A 297 -9.27 -8.28 -3.49
C ALA A 297 -10.48 -8.25 -4.45
N SER A 298 -10.24 -8.13 -5.76
CA SER A 298 -11.30 -8.14 -6.77
C SER A 298 -12.06 -9.47 -6.83
N LEU A 299 -11.34 -10.61 -6.74
CA LEU A 299 -11.93 -11.95 -6.70
C LEU A 299 -12.82 -12.15 -5.47
N LEU A 300 -12.34 -11.73 -4.29
CA LEU A 300 -13.12 -11.77 -3.05
C LEU A 300 -14.37 -10.89 -3.13
N ALA A 301 -14.26 -9.68 -3.70
CA ALA A 301 -15.39 -8.78 -3.88
C ALA A 301 -16.45 -9.36 -4.83
N VAL A 302 -16.03 -9.99 -5.94
CA VAL A 302 -16.95 -10.70 -6.86
C VAL A 302 -17.64 -11.86 -6.15
N GLY A 303 -16.91 -12.64 -5.35
CA GLY A 303 -17.47 -13.71 -4.52
C GLY A 303 -18.55 -13.22 -3.55
N GLN A 304 -18.28 -12.11 -2.83
CA GLN A 304 -19.26 -11.51 -1.93
C GLN A 304 -20.51 -10.99 -2.66
N ARG A 305 -20.35 -10.37 -3.83
CA ARG A 305 -21.47 -9.90 -4.66
C ARG A 305 -22.36 -11.06 -5.11
N ARG A 306 -21.78 -12.20 -5.50
CA ARG A 306 -22.53 -13.41 -5.85
C ARG A 306 -23.32 -13.96 -4.66
N LYS A 307 -22.69 -14.05 -3.48
CA LYS A 307 -23.34 -14.52 -2.25
C LYS A 307 -24.54 -13.63 -1.86
N ARG A 308 -24.40 -12.31 -1.94
CA ARG A 308 -25.49 -11.37 -1.66
C ARG A 308 -26.68 -11.55 -2.63
N LYS A 309 -26.40 -11.73 -3.92
CA LYS A 309 -27.46 -11.99 -4.91
C LYS A 309 -28.20 -13.30 -4.64
N LEU A 310 -27.49 -14.37 -4.28
CA LEU A 310 -28.11 -15.65 -3.92
C LEU A 310 -29.00 -15.52 -2.68
N LEU A 311 -28.52 -14.83 -1.64
CA LEU A 311 -29.30 -14.61 -0.43
C LEU A 311 -30.57 -13.77 -0.70
N GLN A 312 -30.47 -12.76 -1.56
CA GLN A 312 -31.63 -11.98 -2.01
C GLN A 312 -32.63 -12.84 -2.79
N GLN A 313 -32.17 -13.77 -3.62
CA GLN A 313 -33.04 -14.71 -4.33
C GLN A 313 -33.74 -15.67 -3.38
N GLN A 314 -33.02 -16.20 -2.38
CA GLN A 314 -33.61 -17.06 -1.34
C GLN A 314 -34.69 -16.33 -0.54
N ASN A 315 -34.40 -15.13 -0.04
CA ASN A 315 -35.39 -14.34 0.71
C ASN A 315 -36.65 -14.05 -0.12
N ARG A 316 -36.50 -13.73 -1.42
CA ARG A 316 -37.65 -13.52 -2.31
C ARG A 316 -38.47 -14.78 -2.52
N LEU A 317 -37.84 -15.95 -2.60
CA LEU A 317 -38.55 -17.23 -2.71
C LEU A 317 -39.31 -17.54 -1.42
N GLU A 318 -38.69 -17.34 -0.26
CA GLU A 318 -39.34 -17.51 1.05
C GLU A 318 -40.52 -16.55 1.25
N GLU A 319 -40.37 -15.28 0.85
CA GLU A 319 -41.46 -14.29 0.92
C GLU A 319 -42.65 -14.71 0.05
N ARG A 320 -42.40 -15.20 -1.18
CA ARG A 320 -43.46 -15.73 -2.05
C ARG A 320 -44.12 -16.96 -1.44
N ASP A 321 -43.34 -17.86 -0.86
CA ASP A 321 -43.88 -19.07 -0.22
C ASP A 321 -44.78 -18.74 0.98
N ARG A 322 -44.36 -17.81 1.83
CA ARG A 322 -45.19 -17.31 2.94
C ARG A 322 -46.48 -16.65 2.46
N ALA A 323 -46.42 -15.82 1.41
CA ALA A 323 -47.61 -15.20 0.82
C ALA A 323 -48.59 -16.26 0.28
N MET A 324 -48.08 -17.33 -0.34
CA MET A 324 -48.89 -18.45 -0.82
C MET A 324 -49.55 -19.21 0.33
N GLN A 325 -48.82 -19.53 1.39
CA GLN A 325 -49.36 -20.22 2.58
C GLN A 325 -50.46 -19.39 3.26
N LEU A 326 -50.27 -18.06 3.37
CA LEU A 326 -51.28 -17.17 3.93
C LEU A 326 -52.57 -17.15 3.09
N LEU A 327 -52.46 -17.12 1.77
CA LEU A 327 -53.63 -17.16 0.87
C LEU A 327 -54.40 -18.48 0.96
N GLN A 328 -53.68 -19.60 1.05
CA GLN A 328 -54.29 -20.91 1.26
C GLN A 328 -55.06 -20.95 2.59
N ALA A 329 -54.41 -20.52 3.68
CA ALA A 329 -55.03 -20.47 5.00
C ALA A 329 -56.26 -19.54 5.01
N GLN A 330 -56.17 -18.34 4.42
CA GLN A 330 -57.29 -17.40 4.33
C GLN A 330 -58.45 -17.96 3.49
N THR A 331 -58.16 -18.64 2.37
CA THR A 331 -59.21 -19.22 1.52
C THR A 331 -59.93 -20.35 2.23
N ILE A 332 -59.17 -21.27 2.85
CA ILE A 332 -59.75 -22.37 3.64
C ILE A 332 -60.56 -21.82 4.83
N GLN A 333 -60.02 -20.85 5.57
CA GLN A 333 -60.68 -20.29 6.76
C GLN A 333 -61.94 -19.49 6.42
N SER A 334 -61.92 -18.69 5.35
CA SER A 334 -63.08 -17.90 4.93
C SER A 334 -64.22 -18.76 4.39
N GLN A 335 -63.90 -19.82 3.64
CA GLN A 335 -64.90 -20.69 3.01
C GLN A 335 -65.40 -21.81 3.93
N MET A 336 -64.57 -22.31 4.85
CA MET A 336 -65.00 -23.26 5.91
C MET A 336 -65.44 -22.55 7.19
N ASN A 337 -65.77 -21.26 7.13
CA ASN A 337 -66.16 -20.47 8.31
C ASN A 337 -67.25 -21.21 9.12
N ARG A 338 -67.10 -21.20 10.44
CA ARG A 338 -68.03 -21.79 11.41
C ARG A 338 -69.47 -21.34 11.14
N HIS A 339 -69.67 -20.11 10.66
CA HIS A 339 -71.01 -19.59 10.35
C HIS A 339 -71.61 -20.19 9.08
N PHE A 340 -70.90 -20.33 7.96
CA PHE A 340 -71.45 -20.94 6.74
C PHE A 340 -71.80 -22.41 7.02
N THR A 341 -70.86 -23.18 7.56
CA THR A 341 -71.06 -24.60 7.89
C THR A 341 -72.21 -24.79 8.89
N SER A 342 -72.27 -23.98 9.97
CA SER A 342 -73.36 -24.06 10.94
C SER A 342 -74.70 -23.63 10.35
N ASN A 343 -74.73 -22.62 9.48
CA ASN A 343 -75.96 -22.12 8.87
C ASN A 343 -76.52 -23.12 7.85
N THR A 344 -75.65 -23.73 7.03
CA THR A 344 -76.06 -24.76 6.08
C THR A 344 -76.52 -26.02 6.80
N LEU A 345 -75.81 -26.46 7.85
CA LEU A 345 -76.26 -27.59 8.68
C LEU A 345 -77.59 -27.30 9.38
N SER A 346 -77.78 -26.07 9.89
CA SER A 346 -79.05 -25.66 10.49
C SER A 346 -80.17 -25.62 9.45
N ALA A 347 -79.90 -25.19 8.21
CA ALA A 347 -80.88 -25.20 7.13
C ALA A 347 -81.25 -26.63 6.69
N ILE A 348 -80.27 -27.52 6.57
CA ILE A 348 -80.49 -28.95 6.31
C ILE A 348 -81.33 -29.57 7.44
N GLN A 349 -81.00 -29.26 8.70
CA GLN A 349 -81.78 -29.72 9.85
C GLN A 349 -83.23 -29.22 9.78
N ARG A 350 -83.47 -27.95 9.44
CA ARG A 350 -84.83 -27.42 9.25
C ARG A 350 -85.58 -28.15 8.14
N LEU A 351 -84.96 -28.34 6.97
CA LEU A 351 -85.57 -29.06 5.83
C LEU A 351 -85.89 -30.52 6.17
N ALA A 352 -85.03 -31.18 6.95
CA ALA A 352 -85.27 -32.54 7.42
C ALA A 352 -86.45 -32.61 8.41
N LEU A 353 -86.60 -31.60 9.28
CA LEU A 353 -87.69 -31.53 10.26
C LEU A 353 -89.04 -31.13 9.64
N THR A 354 -89.06 -30.42 8.50
CA THR A 354 -90.28 -29.97 7.81
C THR A 354 -90.81 -30.96 6.75
N GLN A 355 -90.40 -32.23 6.81
CA GLN A 355 -90.74 -33.30 5.86
C GLN A 355 -90.29 -33.05 4.40
N GLN A 356 -89.35 -32.11 4.16
CA GLN A 356 -88.75 -31.87 2.85
C GLN A 356 -87.47 -32.70 2.68
N GLY A 357 -87.56 -34.01 2.94
CA GLY A 357 -86.40 -34.92 3.00
C GLY A 357 -85.59 -34.97 1.70
N GLU A 358 -86.25 -34.89 0.55
CA GLU A 358 -85.61 -34.84 -0.77
C GLU A 358 -84.76 -33.56 -0.95
N ARG A 359 -85.32 -32.39 -0.59
CA ARG A 359 -84.59 -31.11 -0.63
C ARG A 359 -83.44 -31.09 0.37
N ALA A 360 -83.59 -31.71 1.55
CA ALA A 360 -82.52 -31.82 2.54
C ALA A 360 -81.36 -32.71 2.02
N SER A 361 -81.68 -33.83 1.37
CA SER A 361 -80.70 -34.73 0.74
C SER A 361 -79.97 -34.04 -0.41
N ASP A 362 -80.68 -33.35 -1.30
CA ASP A 362 -80.08 -32.59 -2.39
C ASP A 362 -79.13 -31.51 -1.86
N ASN A 363 -79.52 -30.80 -0.80
CA ASN A 363 -78.69 -29.76 -0.18
C ASN A 363 -77.42 -30.36 0.46
N LEU A 364 -77.51 -31.54 1.07
CA LEU A 364 -76.36 -32.28 1.58
C LEU A 364 -75.39 -32.70 0.47
N VAL A 365 -75.90 -33.23 -0.65
CA VAL A 365 -75.06 -33.62 -1.79
C VAL A 365 -74.40 -32.39 -2.41
N LYS A 366 -75.11 -31.27 -2.53
CA LYS A 366 -74.54 -30.01 -3.03
C LYS A 366 -73.46 -29.46 -2.08
N MET A 367 -73.69 -29.51 -0.77
CA MET A 367 -72.70 -29.14 0.26
C MET A 367 -71.46 -30.02 0.20
N GLU A 368 -71.61 -31.34 0.04
CA GLU A 368 -70.50 -32.28 -0.12
C GLU A 368 -69.66 -31.96 -1.36
N ARG A 369 -70.32 -31.76 -2.50
CA ARG A 369 -69.65 -31.42 -3.77
C ARG A 369 -68.89 -30.10 -3.68
N LEU A 370 -69.50 -29.10 -3.05
CA LEU A 370 -68.90 -27.79 -2.86
C LEU A 370 -67.72 -27.86 -1.88
N THR A 371 -67.84 -28.61 -0.78
CA THR A 371 -66.75 -28.82 0.19
C THR A 371 -65.58 -29.56 -0.43
N ARG A 372 -65.85 -30.63 -1.19
CA ARG A 372 -64.82 -31.35 -1.95
C ARG A 372 -64.14 -30.42 -2.95
N ALA A 373 -64.91 -29.61 -3.69
CA ALA A 373 -64.35 -28.65 -4.63
C ALA A 373 -63.50 -27.58 -3.95
N TYR A 374 -63.90 -27.04 -2.78
CA TYR A 374 -63.03 -26.14 -2.01
C TYR A 374 -61.71 -26.81 -1.65
N LEU A 375 -61.74 -28.05 -1.15
CA LEU A 375 -60.51 -28.75 -0.77
C LEU A 375 -59.64 -29.07 -1.99
N ASP A 376 -60.23 -29.56 -3.08
CA ASP A 376 -59.49 -29.92 -4.30
C ASP A 376 -58.93 -28.70 -5.03
N ASP A 377 -59.69 -27.60 -5.10
CA ASP A 377 -59.34 -26.40 -5.87
C ASP A 377 -58.60 -25.34 -5.03
N SER A 378 -58.42 -25.54 -3.70
CA SER A 378 -57.65 -24.65 -2.81
C SER A 378 -56.43 -25.28 -2.13
N ILE A 379 -56.32 -26.62 -2.06
CA ILE A 379 -55.18 -27.30 -1.45
C ILE A 379 -54.14 -27.63 -2.53
N PHE A 380 -52.88 -27.32 -2.24
CA PHE A 380 -51.75 -27.74 -3.06
C PHE A 380 -51.57 -29.26 -3.00
N LYS A 381 -51.68 -29.93 -4.14
CA LYS A 381 -51.30 -31.35 -4.30
C LYS A 381 -49.85 -31.41 -4.77
N GLU A 382 -49.01 -32.19 -4.10
CA GLU A 382 -47.61 -32.38 -4.50
C GLU A 382 -47.53 -32.85 -5.96
N GLY A 383 -46.80 -32.11 -6.79
CA GLY A 383 -46.63 -32.40 -8.22
C GLY A 383 -47.55 -31.60 -9.16
N GLU A 384 -48.55 -30.87 -8.65
CA GLU A 384 -49.40 -30.00 -9.45
C GLU A 384 -49.09 -28.50 -9.23
N PRO A 385 -49.25 -27.64 -10.25
CA PRO A 385 -49.07 -26.20 -10.08
C PRO A 385 -50.11 -25.64 -9.10
N ASN A 386 -49.67 -24.77 -8.18
CA ASN A 386 -50.55 -24.18 -7.17
C ASN A 386 -51.78 -23.50 -7.83
N PRO A 387 -53.02 -23.82 -7.44
CA PRO A 387 -54.25 -23.25 -8.02
C PRO A 387 -54.30 -21.71 -7.98
N PHE A 388 -53.68 -21.10 -6.98
CA PHE A 388 -53.56 -19.64 -6.84
C PHE A 388 -52.46 -19.01 -7.72
N THR A 389 -51.80 -19.79 -8.57
CA THR A 389 -50.84 -19.28 -9.57
C THR A 389 -51.23 -19.69 -10.99
N LYS A 390 -51.76 -20.90 -11.16
CA LYS A 390 -52.26 -21.39 -12.45
C LYS A 390 -53.66 -20.89 -12.78
N GLY A 391 -54.47 -20.58 -11.76
CA GLY A 391 -55.89 -20.28 -11.87
C GLY A 391 -56.74 -21.50 -12.23
N ILE A 392 -58.03 -21.40 -11.96
CA ILE A 392 -59.06 -22.31 -12.47
C ILE A 392 -59.75 -21.68 -13.68
N LEU A 393 -60.27 -22.51 -14.59
CA LEU A 393 -61.01 -22.05 -15.75
C LEU A 393 -62.26 -21.28 -15.30
N LEU A 394 -62.65 -20.24 -16.05
CA LEU A 394 -63.89 -19.51 -15.81
C LEU A 394 -65.09 -20.46 -15.88
N THR A 395 -65.08 -21.47 -16.76
CA THR A 395 -66.07 -22.55 -16.79
C THR A 395 -66.23 -23.23 -15.42
N ARG A 396 -65.11 -23.49 -14.73
CA ARG A 396 -65.08 -24.11 -13.40
C ARG A 396 -65.57 -23.15 -12.32
N GLU A 397 -65.11 -21.90 -12.32
CA GLU A 397 -65.57 -20.87 -11.37
C GLU A 397 -67.10 -20.64 -11.52
N ILE A 398 -67.64 -20.59 -12.74
CA ILE A 398 -69.07 -20.46 -13.01
C ILE A 398 -69.84 -21.66 -12.45
N TYR A 399 -69.36 -22.88 -12.67
CA TYR A 399 -69.98 -24.09 -12.13
C TYR A 399 -70.06 -24.05 -10.59
N LEU A 400 -68.96 -23.68 -9.94
CA LEU A 400 -68.88 -23.57 -8.48
C LEU A 400 -69.79 -22.46 -7.95
N LEU A 401 -69.84 -21.33 -8.65
CA LEU A 401 -70.73 -20.21 -8.30
C LEU A 401 -72.21 -20.61 -8.39
N LYS A 402 -72.62 -21.34 -9.43
CA LYS A 402 -73.99 -21.86 -9.55
C LYS A 402 -74.34 -22.77 -8.38
N LEU A 403 -73.46 -23.74 -8.08
CA LEU A 403 -73.64 -24.67 -6.98
C LEU A 403 -73.77 -23.94 -5.63
N TYR A 404 -72.95 -22.91 -5.41
CA TYR A 404 -73.01 -22.06 -4.22
C TYR A 404 -74.33 -21.28 -4.12
N VAL A 405 -74.76 -20.62 -5.20
CA VAL A 405 -75.99 -19.82 -5.20
C VAL A 405 -77.22 -20.71 -4.99
N GLU A 406 -77.28 -21.89 -5.61
CA GLU A 406 -78.36 -22.85 -5.39
C GLU A 406 -78.46 -23.30 -3.93
N LEU A 407 -77.31 -23.53 -3.28
CA LEU A 407 -77.25 -23.86 -1.85
C LEU A 407 -77.81 -22.71 -0.99
N MET A 408 -77.46 -21.47 -1.34
CA MET A 408 -77.92 -20.27 -0.66
C MET A 408 -79.42 -20.00 -0.89
N GLN A 409 -79.94 -20.25 -2.10
CA GLN A 409 -81.38 -20.17 -2.38
C GLN A 409 -82.17 -21.14 -1.50
N LEU A 410 -81.68 -22.39 -1.33
CA LEU A 410 -82.30 -23.36 -0.41
C LEU A 410 -82.23 -22.90 1.05
N GLN A 411 -81.08 -22.38 1.48
CA GLN A 411 -80.89 -21.90 2.85
C GLN A 411 -81.81 -20.73 3.21
N TYR A 412 -82.11 -19.88 2.23
CA TYR A 412 -82.97 -18.71 2.36
C TYR A 412 -84.33 -18.90 1.67
N GLU A 413 -84.85 -20.13 1.58
CA GLU A 413 -86.23 -20.41 1.16
C GLU A 413 -86.66 -19.71 -0.15
N ASP A 414 -85.77 -19.71 -1.15
CA ASP A 414 -86.00 -19.16 -2.49
C ASP A 414 -86.40 -17.67 -2.51
N ARG A 415 -85.93 -16.90 -1.53
CA ARG A 415 -86.20 -15.44 -1.37
C ARG A 415 -85.62 -14.55 -2.47
N PHE A 416 -84.84 -15.09 -3.40
CA PHE A 416 -84.27 -14.34 -4.51
C PHE A 416 -84.12 -15.20 -5.77
N ASP A 417 -84.22 -14.57 -6.93
CA ASP A 417 -83.94 -15.16 -8.22
C ASP A 417 -82.48 -14.93 -8.63
N PHE A 418 -81.90 -15.90 -9.33
CA PHE A 418 -80.53 -15.84 -9.82
C PHE A 418 -80.50 -15.86 -11.35
N VAL A 419 -79.91 -14.82 -11.93
CA VAL A 419 -79.71 -14.71 -13.37
C VAL A 419 -78.21 -14.68 -13.66
N LEU A 420 -77.74 -15.68 -14.38
CA LEU A 420 -76.37 -15.74 -14.88
C LEU A 420 -76.36 -15.44 -16.39
N ASP A 421 -75.71 -14.34 -16.76
CA ASP A 421 -75.56 -13.89 -18.15
C ASP A 421 -74.12 -14.13 -18.62
N VAL A 422 -73.95 -15.18 -19.43
CA VAL A 422 -72.69 -15.50 -20.10
C VAL A 422 -73.00 -15.50 -21.60
N PRO A 423 -72.49 -14.52 -22.38
CA PRO A 423 -72.77 -14.47 -23.80
C PRO A 423 -72.09 -15.63 -24.51
N ALA A 424 -72.76 -16.24 -25.49
CA ALA A 424 -72.21 -17.36 -26.26
C ALA A 424 -70.92 -17.02 -27.03
N THR A 425 -70.61 -15.74 -27.19
CA THR A 425 -69.38 -15.24 -27.79
C THR A 425 -68.17 -15.27 -26.85
N LEU A 426 -68.37 -15.56 -25.56
CA LEU A 426 -67.32 -15.69 -24.56
C LEU A 426 -66.94 -17.16 -24.41
N ASP A 427 -65.76 -17.55 -24.88
CA ASP A 427 -65.21 -18.87 -24.56
C ASP A 427 -64.71 -18.88 -23.12
N THR A 428 -65.41 -19.60 -22.25
CA THR A 428 -65.10 -19.64 -20.82
C THR A 428 -63.88 -20.51 -20.48
N ASP A 429 -63.37 -21.29 -21.43
CA ASP A 429 -62.14 -22.07 -21.24
C ASP A 429 -60.86 -21.24 -21.54
N ASP A 430 -61.00 -20.07 -22.17
CA ASP A 430 -59.87 -19.17 -22.44
C ASP A 430 -59.47 -18.30 -21.24
N TYR A 431 -60.32 -18.20 -20.22
CA TYR A 431 -60.07 -17.36 -19.04
C TYR A 431 -59.72 -18.20 -17.82
N LYS A 432 -58.61 -17.85 -17.16
CA LYS A 432 -58.26 -18.41 -15.84
C LYS A 432 -58.32 -17.34 -14.78
N LEU A 433 -58.94 -17.70 -13.66
CA LEU A 433 -59.14 -16.83 -12.51
C LEU A 433 -58.57 -17.51 -11.27
N PRO A 434 -58.15 -16.75 -10.25
CA PRO A 434 -57.94 -17.33 -8.93
C PRO A 434 -59.23 -18.04 -8.47
N PRO A 435 -59.12 -19.21 -7.83
CA PRO A 435 -60.29 -19.95 -7.40
C PRO A 435 -61.11 -19.17 -6.36
N PHE A 436 -62.43 -19.21 -6.50
CA PHE A 436 -63.39 -18.58 -5.57
C PHE A 436 -63.19 -17.07 -5.46
N LEU A 437 -62.84 -16.40 -6.57
CA LEU A 437 -62.67 -14.95 -6.60
C LEU A 437 -64.01 -14.22 -6.55
N ILE A 438 -65.01 -14.73 -7.28
CA ILE A 438 -66.29 -14.05 -7.50
C ILE A 438 -67.25 -14.31 -6.33
N GLN A 439 -67.18 -15.51 -5.78
CA GLN A 439 -68.12 -16.01 -4.78
C GLN A 439 -68.27 -15.12 -3.52
N PRO A 440 -67.21 -14.55 -2.91
CA PRO A 440 -67.38 -13.73 -1.70
C PRO A 440 -68.18 -12.44 -1.93
N PHE A 441 -68.14 -11.91 -3.16
CA PHE A 441 -68.95 -10.74 -3.52
C PHE A 441 -70.42 -11.12 -3.67
N VAL A 442 -70.69 -12.29 -4.25
CA VAL A 442 -72.04 -12.88 -4.32
C VAL A 442 -72.57 -13.23 -2.93
N GLU A 443 -71.74 -13.77 -2.05
CA GLU A 443 -72.10 -14.03 -0.65
C GLU A 443 -72.51 -12.74 0.07
N ASN A 444 -71.72 -11.68 -0.07
CA ASN A 444 -72.04 -10.38 0.52
C ASN A 444 -73.36 -9.82 0.01
N ALA A 445 -73.61 -9.92 -1.31
CA ALA A 445 -74.86 -9.50 -1.93
C ALA A 445 -76.08 -10.25 -1.36
N ILE A 446 -75.96 -11.58 -1.19
CA ILE A 446 -77.05 -12.41 -0.64
C ILE A 446 -77.25 -12.15 0.86
N LYS A 447 -76.18 -12.27 1.66
CA LYS A 447 -76.24 -12.20 3.13
C LYS A 447 -76.67 -10.81 3.62
N HIS A 448 -76.10 -9.75 3.07
CA HIS A 448 -76.31 -8.39 3.56
C HIS A 448 -77.34 -7.60 2.73
N GLY A 449 -77.55 -7.96 1.46
CA GLY A 449 -78.51 -7.28 0.58
C GLY A 449 -79.86 -7.98 0.54
N LEU A 450 -79.89 -9.18 -0.05
CA LEU A 450 -81.13 -9.85 -0.45
C LEU A 450 -81.86 -10.53 0.71
N HIS A 451 -81.14 -11.08 1.70
CA HIS A 451 -81.74 -11.77 2.84
C HIS A 451 -82.70 -10.87 3.64
N HIS A 452 -82.35 -9.59 3.80
CA HIS A 452 -83.10 -8.62 4.59
C HIS A 452 -84.21 -7.90 3.81
N ARG A 453 -84.34 -8.15 2.50
CA ARG A 453 -85.42 -7.58 1.68
C ARG A 453 -86.74 -8.29 2.02
N THR A 454 -87.85 -7.54 2.02
CA THR A 454 -89.19 -8.11 2.28
C THR A 454 -89.77 -8.81 1.04
N GLU A 455 -89.54 -8.22 -0.12
CA GLU A 455 -89.92 -8.77 -1.44
C GLU A 455 -88.86 -9.73 -1.99
N ARG A 456 -89.26 -10.53 -2.98
CA ARG A 456 -88.36 -11.43 -3.71
C ARG A 456 -87.26 -10.62 -4.40
N GLY A 457 -86.02 -10.92 -4.08
CA GLY A 457 -84.84 -10.25 -4.62
C GLY A 457 -84.39 -10.80 -5.97
N LEU A 458 -83.43 -10.12 -6.59
CA LEU A 458 -82.77 -10.53 -7.83
C LEU A 458 -81.27 -10.36 -7.66
N LEU A 459 -80.52 -11.43 -7.92
CA LEU A 459 -79.08 -11.44 -8.07
C LEU A 459 -78.75 -11.69 -9.55
N ARG A 460 -78.09 -10.71 -10.19
CA ARG A 460 -77.59 -10.85 -11.56
C ARG A 460 -76.07 -10.91 -11.57
N VAL A 461 -75.52 -11.94 -12.20
CA VAL A 461 -74.07 -12.05 -12.46
C VAL A 461 -73.85 -12.10 -13.96
N GLU A 462 -73.07 -11.16 -14.48
CA GLU A 462 -72.78 -11.01 -15.90
C GLU A 462 -71.28 -11.09 -16.14
N PHE A 463 -70.87 -11.92 -17.10
CA PHE A 463 -69.49 -12.01 -17.56
C PHE A 463 -69.36 -11.44 -18.97
N ARG A 464 -68.41 -10.52 -19.19
CA ARG A 464 -68.10 -9.95 -20.51
C ARG A 464 -66.59 -9.92 -20.72
N GLY A 465 -66.14 -10.37 -21.89
CA GLY A 465 -64.79 -10.09 -22.36
C GLY A 465 -64.71 -8.66 -22.88
N LYS A 466 -63.68 -7.90 -22.48
CA LYS A 466 -63.35 -6.59 -23.07
C LYS A 466 -62.17 -6.72 -24.03
N ALA A 467 -62.01 -5.74 -24.93
CA ALA A 467 -60.76 -5.55 -25.65
C ALA A 467 -59.60 -5.41 -24.66
N ASP A 468 -58.40 -5.90 -25.02
CA ASP A 468 -57.18 -5.97 -24.21
C ASP A 468 -57.12 -7.10 -23.15
N GLU A 469 -57.68 -8.29 -23.43
CA GLU A 469 -57.52 -9.49 -22.59
C GLU A 469 -58.03 -9.35 -21.14
N VAL A 470 -59.00 -8.46 -20.91
CA VAL A 470 -59.62 -8.25 -19.59
C VAL A 470 -60.98 -8.92 -19.51
N LEU A 471 -61.19 -9.76 -18.50
CA LEU A 471 -62.50 -10.26 -18.11
C LEU A 471 -63.18 -9.27 -17.16
N LEU A 472 -64.39 -8.85 -17.51
CA LEU A 472 -65.28 -8.07 -16.64
C LEU A 472 -66.36 -8.99 -16.07
N CYS A 473 -66.43 -9.08 -14.74
CA CYS A 473 -67.54 -9.68 -14.01
C CYS A 473 -68.34 -8.57 -13.33
N ARG A 474 -69.63 -8.51 -13.59
CA ARG A 474 -70.58 -7.60 -12.93
C ARG A 474 -71.51 -8.38 -12.04
N ILE A 475 -71.61 -7.98 -10.78
CA ILE A 475 -72.51 -8.58 -9.80
C ILE A 475 -73.45 -7.47 -9.35
N GLU A 476 -74.72 -7.61 -9.68
CA GLU A 476 -75.77 -6.64 -9.35
C GLU A 476 -76.81 -7.32 -8.46
N ASP A 477 -77.07 -6.71 -7.31
CA ASP A 477 -78.19 -7.08 -6.45
C ASP A 477 -79.17 -5.92 -6.34
N ASN A 478 -80.45 -6.24 -6.16
CA ASN A 478 -81.48 -5.26 -5.83
C ASN A 478 -81.82 -5.29 -4.33
N GLY A 479 -80.87 -5.59 -3.44
CA GLY A 479 -81.10 -5.67 -2.01
C GLY A 479 -81.43 -4.34 -1.33
N ILE A 480 -81.41 -4.33 0.00
CA ILE A 480 -81.73 -3.14 0.81
C ILE A 480 -80.69 -2.01 0.71
N GLY A 481 -79.56 -2.25 0.03
CA GLY A 481 -78.45 -1.31 -0.11
C GLY A 481 -77.54 -1.23 1.13
N ARG A 482 -76.30 -0.77 0.92
CA ARG A 482 -75.23 -0.84 1.93
C ARG A 482 -75.46 0.03 3.17
N VAL A 483 -76.14 1.16 3.04
CA VAL A 483 -76.45 2.06 4.17
C VAL A 483 -77.44 1.40 5.13
N ALA A 484 -78.53 0.84 4.60
CA ALA A 484 -79.53 0.13 5.39
C ALA A 484 -78.95 -1.16 6.01
N ALA A 485 -78.15 -1.91 5.25
CA ALA A 485 -77.48 -3.11 5.76
C ALA A 485 -76.56 -2.78 6.96
N ARG A 486 -75.79 -1.68 6.90
CA ARG A 486 -74.94 -1.22 8.02
C ARG A 486 -75.74 -0.81 9.25
N GLN A 487 -76.92 -0.20 9.09
CA GLN A 487 -77.78 0.19 10.20
C GLN A 487 -78.36 -1.03 10.94
N ILE A 488 -78.79 -2.06 10.19
CA ILE A 488 -79.25 -3.34 10.76
C ILE A 488 -78.10 -4.03 11.50
N GLN A 489 -76.89 -4.00 10.93
CA GLN A 489 -75.71 -4.64 11.52
C GLN A 489 -75.23 -3.95 12.81
N GLN A 490 -75.43 -2.64 12.95
CA GLN A 490 -75.12 -1.89 14.18
C GLN A 490 -76.10 -2.17 15.33
N GLN A 491 -77.30 -2.69 15.03
CA GLN A 491 -78.32 -3.04 16.02
C GLN A 491 -78.20 -4.49 16.54
N MET A 492 -77.40 -5.33 15.88
CA MET A 492 -77.11 -6.70 16.34
C MET A 492 -75.92 -6.72 17.32
N PRO A 493 -75.85 -7.69 18.26
CA PRO A 493 -74.68 -7.87 19.12
C PRO A 493 -73.42 -7.98 18.26
N LYS A 494 -72.32 -7.33 18.69
CA LYS A 494 -71.01 -7.35 18.00
C LYS A 494 -70.45 -8.78 17.98
N ASP A 495 -70.90 -9.57 17.03
CA ASP A 495 -70.15 -10.71 16.51
C ASP A 495 -69.41 -10.27 15.24
N HIS A 496 -68.27 -10.89 14.99
CA HIS A 496 -67.09 -10.48 14.20
C HIS A 496 -67.26 -10.06 12.71
N ASP A 497 -68.35 -9.42 12.28
CA ASP A 497 -68.69 -9.25 10.85
C ASP A 497 -68.24 -7.93 10.20
N SER A 498 -67.63 -6.96 10.91
CA SER A 498 -67.04 -5.75 10.29
C SER A 498 -65.72 -6.03 9.53
N VAL A 499 -65.36 -7.31 9.41
CA VAL A 499 -64.06 -7.83 8.96
C VAL A 499 -64.12 -8.29 7.48
N SER A 500 -65.30 -8.42 6.87
CA SER A 500 -65.48 -9.04 5.55
C SER A 500 -64.93 -8.23 4.36
N THR A 501 -65.19 -6.91 4.26
CA THR A 501 -64.68 -6.12 3.12
C THR A 501 -63.16 -5.87 3.18
N GLU A 502 -62.60 -5.72 4.38
CA GLU A 502 -61.16 -5.49 4.54
C GLU A 502 -60.35 -6.76 4.25
N LEU A 503 -60.83 -7.93 4.68
CA LEU A 503 -60.24 -9.22 4.31
C LEU A 503 -60.27 -9.45 2.79
N LEU A 504 -61.35 -9.03 2.11
CA LEU A 504 -61.42 -9.13 0.65
C LEU A 504 -60.38 -8.24 -0.07
N LYS A 505 -60.16 -7.02 0.43
CA LYS A 505 -59.09 -6.14 -0.07
C LYS A 505 -57.70 -6.72 0.16
N GLN A 506 -57.46 -7.29 1.34
CA GLN A 506 -56.19 -7.94 1.66
C GLN A 506 -55.97 -9.17 0.76
N ARG A 507 -56.99 -10.00 0.55
CA ARG A 507 -56.94 -11.14 -0.36
C ARG A 507 -56.61 -10.75 -1.79
N ILE A 508 -57.27 -9.71 -2.33
CA ILE A 508 -56.99 -9.21 -3.69
C ILE A 508 -55.59 -8.62 -3.80
N THR A 509 -55.11 -7.93 -2.76
CA THR A 509 -53.75 -7.41 -2.70
C THR A 509 -52.71 -8.53 -2.78
N LEU A 510 -52.93 -9.62 -2.03
CA LEU A 510 -52.07 -10.80 -2.06
C LEU A 510 -52.11 -11.52 -3.43
N LEU A 511 -53.30 -11.66 -4.03
CA LEU A 511 -53.42 -12.22 -5.38
C LEU A 511 -52.69 -11.37 -6.43
N ASN A 512 -52.75 -10.04 -6.33
CA ASN A 512 -52.01 -9.16 -7.23
C ASN A 512 -50.49 -9.27 -7.04
N GLN A 513 -50.01 -9.50 -5.81
CA GLN A 513 -48.58 -9.79 -5.54
C GLN A 513 -48.12 -11.11 -6.17
N LEU A 514 -49.04 -12.07 -6.37
CA LEU A 514 -48.75 -13.34 -7.04
C LEU A 514 -48.74 -13.25 -8.57
N GLY A 515 -49.14 -12.12 -9.15
CA GLY A 515 -49.07 -11.86 -10.59
C GLY A 515 -50.42 -11.70 -11.29
N TYR A 516 -51.53 -11.74 -10.56
CA TYR A 516 -52.83 -11.36 -11.14
C TYR A 516 -52.96 -9.84 -11.25
N ALA A 517 -53.83 -9.39 -12.17
CA ALA A 517 -54.21 -7.99 -12.30
C ALA A 517 -55.71 -7.85 -11.99
N ILE A 518 -56.05 -7.89 -10.70
CA ILE A 518 -57.44 -7.83 -10.22
C ILE A 518 -57.71 -6.44 -9.65
N TYR A 519 -58.74 -5.80 -10.20
CA TYR A 519 -59.29 -4.56 -9.69
C TYR A 519 -60.79 -4.76 -9.46
N PHE A 520 -61.31 -4.23 -8.36
CA PHE A 520 -62.75 -4.23 -8.12
C PHE A 520 -63.23 -2.86 -7.65
N GLU A 521 -64.45 -2.54 -8.02
CA GLU A 521 -65.13 -1.31 -7.65
C GLU A 521 -66.57 -1.63 -7.22
N ILE A 522 -67.04 -0.93 -6.19
CA ILE A 522 -68.39 -1.10 -5.64
C ILE A 522 -69.12 0.22 -5.82
N THR A 523 -70.23 0.17 -6.53
CA THR A 523 -71.13 1.31 -6.79
C THR A 523 -72.47 1.07 -6.10
N ASP A 524 -72.92 2.03 -5.30
CA ASP A 524 -74.23 1.96 -4.65
C ASP A 524 -75.32 2.35 -5.66
N LEU A 525 -76.34 1.48 -5.82
CA LEU A 525 -77.49 1.73 -6.69
C LEU A 525 -78.67 2.29 -5.87
N PRO A 526 -79.67 2.94 -6.51
CA PRO A 526 -80.88 3.39 -5.82
C PRO A 526 -81.62 2.27 -5.06
N GLN A 527 -81.54 1.04 -5.58
CA GLN A 527 -81.92 -0.19 -4.89
C GLN A 527 -80.81 -1.22 -5.07
N GLY A 528 -80.12 -1.58 -3.99
CA GLY A 528 -79.07 -2.61 -3.98
C GLY A 528 -77.65 -2.11 -4.27
N THR A 529 -76.81 -2.94 -4.89
CA THR A 529 -75.38 -2.68 -5.09
C THR A 529 -74.87 -3.30 -6.39
N LEU A 530 -73.96 -2.60 -7.08
CA LEU A 530 -73.23 -3.09 -8.24
C LEU A 530 -71.76 -3.27 -7.87
N VAL A 531 -71.21 -4.45 -8.13
CA VAL A 531 -69.77 -4.73 -8.03
C VAL A 531 -69.23 -5.03 -9.41
N GLU A 532 -68.25 -4.25 -9.86
CA GLU A 532 -67.47 -4.54 -11.07
C GLU A 532 -66.12 -5.12 -10.68
N ILE A 533 -65.81 -6.32 -11.17
CA ILE A 533 -64.52 -6.98 -11.00
C ILE A 533 -63.86 -7.09 -12.36
N ARG A 534 -62.65 -6.56 -12.50
CA ARG A 534 -61.82 -6.61 -13.71
C ARG A 534 -60.62 -7.49 -13.42
N VAL A 535 -60.43 -8.51 -14.25
CA VAL A 535 -59.29 -9.42 -14.16
C VAL A 535 -58.53 -9.38 -15.47
N GLY A 536 -57.32 -8.85 -15.44
CA GLY A 536 -56.40 -8.90 -16.57
C GLY A 536 -55.85 -10.30 -16.75
N TYR A 537 -55.96 -10.82 -17.97
CA TYR A 537 -55.38 -12.08 -18.42
C TYR A 537 -54.18 -11.76 -19.35
N LYS A 538 -53.20 -12.66 -19.41
CA LYS A 538 -52.02 -12.59 -20.27
C LYS A 538 -51.69 -13.98 -20.79
#